data_AF-A0A357M9E6-F1
#
_entry.id   AF-A0A357M9E6-F1
#
_cell.length_a   1.000
_cell.length_b   1.000
_cell.length_c   1.000
_cell.angle_alpha   90.00
_cell.angle_beta   90.00
_cell.angle_gamma   90.00
#
_symmetry.space_group_name_H-M   'P 1'
#
loop_
_entity.id
_entity.type
_entity.pdbx_description
1 polymer ?
#
loop_
_entity_poly.entity_id
_entity_poly.type
_entity_poly.pdbx_seq_one_letter_code
_entity_poly.pdbx_strand_id
1 'polypeptide(L)'
;PPRKNSGVLADAMENMATFAALLRKEMNAHEDNDHEYRKLEIWTRGLISSLDELEQSWFAAAFYRKSVIAGFMDDMSPVEQGDYARYVYFYKDGFIRVFSLLDKLGTVLNHFYDLKTSKLKTHFSYFTVLRQLQLLNVHPALADQLEQIKNSYRDPLENLRKRRNAEIHYMNSEMQDDLWQRHQGLHDKIQLEDLDSHLEDLKQSLEMNCKTLIAAFSYSNEQLRKEISKPKSVQS
;
A
#
# COMPACT_ATOMS: atom_id res chain seq x y z
N PRO A 1 6.17 22.42 -9.09
CA PRO A 1 5.50 23.02 -7.90
C PRO A 1 5.36 21.95 -6.81
N PRO A 2 5.37 22.30 -5.51
CA PRO A 2 5.14 21.32 -4.45
C PRO A 2 3.75 20.69 -4.60
N ARG A 3 3.67 19.38 -4.32
CA ARG A 3 2.46 18.58 -4.45
C ARG A 3 1.37 19.08 -3.50
N LYS A 4 0.12 19.06 -3.96
CA LYS A 4 -1.06 19.29 -3.11
C LYS A 4 -1.80 17.97 -2.90
N ASN A 5 -2.01 17.60 -1.63
CA ASN A 5 -2.96 16.56 -1.26
C ASN A 5 -4.35 16.94 -1.79
N SER A 6 -4.97 16.08 -2.59
CA SER A 6 -6.33 16.29 -3.11
C SER A 6 -7.04 14.97 -3.37
N GLY A 7 -8.38 15.03 -3.46
CA GLY A 7 -9.23 13.86 -3.68
C GLY A 7 -9.01 12.75 -2.64
N VAL A 8 -9.11 11.50 -3.08
CA VAL A 8 -9.02 10.32 -2.20
C VAL A 8 -7.71 10.23 -1.39
N LEU A 9 -6.62 10.84 -1.88
CA LEU A 9 -5.36 10.87 -1.14
C LEU A 9 -5.46 11.78 0.08
N ALA A 10 -6.04 12.97 -0.08
CA ALA A 10 -6.28 13.89 1.03
C ALA A 10 -7.21 13.26 2.07
N ASP A 11 -8.32 12.67 1.61
CA ASP A 11 -9.31 12.04 2.48
C ASP A 11 -8.71 10.88 3.30
N ALA A 12 -7.85 10.07 2.67
CA ALA A 12 -7.14 8.99 3.36
C ALA A 12 -6.19 9.52 4.43
N MET A 13 -5.38 10.54 4.09
CA MET A 13 -4.46 11.17 5.03
C MET A 13 -5.19 11.83 6.21
N GLU A 14 -6.31 12.51 5.96
CA GLU A 14 -7.11 13.17 6.99
C GLU A 14 -7.76 12.17 7.95
N ASN A 15 -8.31 11.06 7.44
CA ASN A 15 -8.89 10.02 8.28
C ASN A 15 -7.85 9.38 9.21
N MET A 16 -6.65 9.10 8.69
CA MET A 16 -5.53 8.60 9.50
C MET A 16 -5.05 9.64 10.53
N ALA A 17 -4.92 10.90 10.12
CA ALA A 17 -4.50 11.98 11.01
C ALA A 17 -5.52 12.20 12.15
N THR A 18 -6.81 12.12 11.83
CA THR A 18 -7.90 12.19 12.82
C THR A 18 -7.80 11.06 13.83
N PHE A 19 -7.56 9.83 13.37
CA PHE A 19 -7.41 8.67 14.26
C PHE A 19 -6.22 8.83 15.20
N ALA A 20 -5.05 9.22 14.68
CA ALA A 20 -3.87 9.51 15.49
C ALA A 20 -4.12 10.65 16.49
N ALA A 21 -4.88 11.68 16.11
CA ALA A 21 -5.23 12.78 17.00
C ALA A 21 -6.20 12.35 18.12
N LEU A 22 -7.16 11.48 17.82
CA LEU A 22 -8.08 10.91 18.82
C LEU A 22 -7.33 10.06 19.86
N LEU A 23 -6.44 9.18 19.41
CA LEU A 23 -5.57 8.39 20.30
C LEU A 23 -4.73 9.30 21.20
N ARG A 24 -4.09 10.31 20.61
CA ARG A 24 -3.29 11.29 21.37
C ARG A 24 -4.12 12.05 22.40
N LYS A 25 -5.34 12.44 22.06
CA LYS A 25 -6.25 13.12 22.98
C LYS A 25 -6.59 12.23 24.17
N GLU A 26 -6.87 10.96 23.92
CA GLU A 26 -7.19 9.98 24.97
C GLU A 26 -5.99 9.71 25.88
N MET A 27 -4.79 9.51 25.33
CA MET A 27 -3.55 9.37 26.11
C MET A 27 -3.19 10.60 26.95
N ASN A 28 -3.61 11.80 26.54
CA ASN A 28 -3.39 13.01 27.34
C ASN A 28 -4.42 13.16 28.47
N ALA A 29 -5.61 12.58 28.30
CA ALA A 29 -6.68 12.62 29.30
C ALA A 29 -6.56 11.47 30.32
N HIS A 30 -5.93 10.36 29.94
CA HIS A 30 -5.81 9.15 30.73
C HIS A 30 -4.43 8.52 30.54
N GLU A 31 -3.85 7.93 31.59
CA GLU A 31 -2.57 7.21 31.48
C GLU A 31 -2.68 5.97 30.57
N ASP A 32 -1.86 5.94 29.52
CA ASP A 32 -1.71 4.82 28.56
C ASP A 32 -0.77 3.75 29.14
N ASN A 33 -1.19 3.11 30.23
CA ASN A 33 -0.36 2.22 31.03
C ASN A 33 0.08 0.94 30.30
N ASP A 34 -0.67 0.50 29.29
CA ASP A 34 -0.33 -0.65 28.44
C ASP A 34 0.36 -0.26 27.11
N HIS A 35 0.50 1.04 26.84
CA HIS A 35 1.11 1.62 25.65
C HIS A 35 0.43 1.25 24.31
N GLU A 36 -0.83 0.78 24.36
CA GLU A 36 -1.53 0.29 23.17
C GLU A 36 -1.94 1.45 22.27
N TYR A 37 -2.42 2.57 22.83
CA TYR A 37 -2.74 3.76 22.05
C TYR A 37 -1.51 4.43 21.48
N ARG A 38 -0.39 4.44 22.22
CA ARG A 38 0.87 4.96 21.71
C ARG A 38 1.36 4.16 20.50
N LYS A 39 1.27 2.84 20.56
CA LYS A 39 1.65 1.93 19.47
C LYS A 39 0.82 2.18 18.22
N LEU A 40 -0.51 2.24 18.36
CA LEU A 40 -1.43 2.56 17.26
C LEU A 40 -1.18 3.94 16.65
N GLU A 41 -0.87 4.95 17.48
CA GLU A 41 -0.54 6.30 16.99
C GLU A 41 0.72 6.28 16.11
N ILE A 42 1.79 5.62 16.57
CA ILE A 42 3.05 5.51 15.84
C ILE A 42 2.85 4.79 14.51
N TRP A 43 2.15 3.65 14.53
CA TRP A 43 1.87 2.90 13.30
C TRP A 43 1.01 3.68 12.31
N THR A 44 0.01 4.43 12.80
CA THR A 44 -0.82 5.29 11.96
C THR A 44 -0.01 6.40 11.30
N ARG A 45 0.94 7.02 12.02
CA ARG A 45 1.86 8.00 11.42
C ARG A 45 2.77 7.36 10.37
N GLY A 46 3.27 6.15 10.64
CA GLY A 46 4.03 5.37 9.66
C GLY A 46 3.24 5.04 8.40
N LEU A 47 1.93 4.79 8.51
CA LEU A 47 1.03 4.60 7.37
C LEU A 47 0.87 5.88 6.53
N ILE A 48 0.74 7.05 7.17
CA ILE A 48 0.69 8.34 6.46
C ILE A 48 1.96 8.54 5.62
N SER A 49 3.14 8.34 6.20
CA SER A 49 4.41 8.41 5.47
C SER A 49 4.47 7.40 4.33
N SER A 50 4.03 6.16 4.58
CA SER A 50 4.05 5.08 3.57
C SER A 50 3.12 5.36 2.38
N LEU A 51 1.96 5.99 2.62
CA LEU A 51 1.03 6.40 1.58
C LEU A 51 1.61 7.55 0.74
N ASP A 52 2.25 8.53 1.38
CA ASP A 52 2.93 9.62 0.69
C ASP A 52 4.06 9.08 -0.20
N GLU A 53 4.88 8.15 0.32
CA GLU A 53 5.94 7.49 -0.46
C GLU A 53 5.40 6.71 -1.67
N LEU A 54 4.29 5.99 -1.52
CA LEU A 54 3.65 5.28 -2.63
C LEU A 54 3.18 6.24 -3.72
N GLU A 55 2.56 7.35 -3.33
CA GLU A 55 2.12 8.36 -4.30
C GLU A 55 3.31 9.01 -5.01
N GLN A 56 4.38 9.34 -4.29
CA GLN A 56 5.60 9.89 -4.88
C GLN A 56 6.24 8.91 -5.87
N SER A 57 6.26 7.61 -5.57
CA SER A 57 6.74 6.58 -6.50
C SER A 57 5.93 6.59 -7.81
N TRP A 58 4.59 6.61 -7.72
CA TRP A 58 3.76 6.70 -8.93
C TRP A 58 3.98 8.00 -9.70
N PHE A 59 4.01 9.14 -8.98
CA PHE A 59 4.20 10.46 -9.59
C PHE A 59 5.53 10.56 -10.34
N ALA A 60 6.63 10.10 -9.71
CA ALA A 60 7.95 10.11 -10.31
C ALA A 60 8.04 9.16 -11.52
N ALA A 61 7.50 7.95 -11.41
CA ALA A 61 7.43 7.03 -12.55
C ALA A 61 6.66 7.65 -13.72
N ALA A 62 5.47 8.21 -13.46
CA ALA A 62 4.66 8.88 -14.47
C ALA A 62 5.34 10.12 -15.08
N PHE A 63 6.20 10.81 -14.31
CA PHE A 63 6.99 11.93 -14.82
C PHE A 63 8.04 11.46 -15.84
N TYR A 64 8.88 10.49 -15.48
CA TYR A 64 9.96 10.01 -16.34
C TYR A 64 9.47 9.25 -17.56
N ARG A 65 8.34 8.53 -17.44
CA ARG A 65 7.67 7.87 -18.56
C ARG A 65 7.44 8.79 -19.77
N LYS A 66 7.17 10.07 -19.55
CA LYS A 66 6.84 11.04 -20.63
C LYS A 66 7.98 11.24 -21.62
N SER A 67 9.23 11.04 -21.19
CA SER A 67 10.41 11.17 -22.03
C SER A 67 10.78 9.88 -22.78
N VAL A 68 10.13 8.75 -22.46
CA VAL A 68 10.41 7.44 -23.07
C VAL A 68 9.47 7.25 -24.26
N ILE A 69 10.00 7.31 -25.48
CA ILE A 69 9.25 7.35 -26.74
C ILE A 69 9.64 6.19 -27.65
N ALA A 70 10.91 5.77 -27.65
CA ALA A 70 11.39 4.65 -28.44
C ALA A 70 10.67 3.36 -28.05
N GLY A 71 10.30 2.54 -29.04
CA GLY A 71 9.68 1.23 -28.80
C GLY A 71 10.67 0.12 -28.44
N PHE A 72 11.98 0.39 -28.60
CA PHE A 72 13.07 -0.55 -28.36
C PHE A 72 14.18 0.12 -27.55
N MET A 73 14.82 -0.65 -26.67
CA MET A 73 15.89 -0.13 -25.80
C MET A 73 17.11 0.38 -26.60
N ASP A 74 17.47 -0.31 -27.69
CA ASP A 74 18.61 0.02 -28.54
C ASP A 74 18.40 1.31 -29.34
N ASP A 75 17.15 1.74 -29.51
CA ASP A 75 16.79 2.94 -30.27
C ASP A 75 16.69 4.19 -29.38
N MET A 76 16.85 4.03 -28.05
CA MET A 76 16.81 5.15 -27.10
C MET A 76 18.08 6.00 -27.15
N SER A 77 17.91 7.32 -27.06
CA SER A 77 19.04 8.22 -26.79
C SER A 77 19.60 8.01 -25.37
N PRO A 78 20.86 8.39 -25.06
CA PRO A 78 21.40 8.26 -23.70
C PRO A 78 20.57 8.99 -22.62
N VAL A 79 19.93 10.10 -22.97
CA VAL A 79 19.05 10.85 -22.06
C VAL A 79 17.79 10.03 -21.77
N GLU A 80 17.19 9.48 -22.82
CA GLU A 80 16.00 8.64 -22.74
C GLU A 80 16.24 7.34 -21.98
N GLN A 81 17.40 6.69 -22.16
CA GLN A 81 17.82 5.54 -21.35
C GLN A 81 17.90 5.89 -19.86
N GLY A 82 18.43 7.08 -19.54
CA GLY A 82 18.46 7.57 -18.18
C GLY A 82 17.07 7.80 -17.58
N ASP A 83 16.14 8.35 -18.36
CA ASP A 83 14.74 8.53 -17.95
C ASP A 83 14.01 7.19 -17.82
N TYR A 84 14.25 6.24 -18.72
CA TYR A 84 13.72 4.88 -18.63
C TYR A 84 14.20 4.16 -17.38
N ALA A 85 15.49 4.24 -17.05
CA ALA A 85 16.04 3.65 -15.82
C ALA A 85 15.37 4.23 -14.56
N ARG A 86 15.13 5.55 -14.53
CA ARG A 86 14.42 6.21 -13.42
C ARG A 86 12.95 5.80 -13.37
N TYR A 87 12.28 5.72 -14.51
CA TYR A 87 10.93 5.17 -14.60
C TYR A 87 10.87 3.77 -13.98
N VAL A 88 11.75 2.85 -14.38
CA VAL A 88 11.79 1.48 -13.87
C VAL A 88 12.04 1.46 -12.36
N TYR A 89 12.98 2.26 -11.87
CA TYR A 89 13.27 2.38 -10.44
C TYR A 89 12.03 2.77 -9.63
N PHE A 90 11.39 3.88 -9.97
CA PHE A 90 10.22 4.37 -9.24
C PHE A 90 8.99 3.47 -9.41
N TYR A 91 8.84 2.84 -10.58
CA TYR A 91 7.78 1.87 -10.82
C TYR A 91 7.92 0.62 -9.93
N LYS A 92 9.14 0.07 -9.84
CA LYS A 92 9.46 -1.07 -8.96
C LYS A 92 9.19 -0.75 -7.50
N ASP A 93 9.68 0.39 -7.03
CA ASP A 93 9.38 0.89 -5.69
C ASP A 93 7.87 1.04 -5.46
N GLY A 94 7.14 1.58 -6.44
CA GLY A 94 5.70 1.78 -6.37
C GLY A 94 4.93 0.50 -6.12
N PHE A 95 5.12 -0.55 -6.94
CA PHE A 95 4.35 -1.77 -6.76
C PHE A 95 4.74 -2.55 -5.48
N ILE A 96 5.98 -2.43 -4.99
CA ILE A 96 6.36 -3.00 -3.69
C ILE A 96 5.63 -2.28 -2.56
N ARG A 97 5.58 -0.94 -2.64
CA ARG A 97 4.93 -0.08 -1.65
C ARG A 97 3.42 -0.30 -1.57
N VAL A 98 2.74 -0.63 -2.68
CA VAL A 98 1.32 -1.03 -2.70
C VAL A 98 1.06 -2.15 -1.68
N PHE A 99 1.84 -3.22 -1.70
CA PHE A 99 1.61 -4.37 -0.81
C PHE A 99 2.12 -4.11 0.61
N SER A 100 3.26 -3.42 0.75
CA SER A 100 3.80 -3.04 2.06
C SER A 100 2.81 -2.16 2.85
N LEU A 101 2.15 -1.20 2.18
CA LEU A 101 1.15 -0.34 2.78
C LEU A 101 -0.07 -1.13 3.28
N LEU A 102 -0.58 -2.06 2.46
CA LEU A 102 -1.67 -2.94 2.85
C LEU A 102 -1.29 -3.79 4.08
N ASP A 103 -0.11 -4.40 4.09
CA ASP A 103 0.31 -5.27 5.21
C ASP A 103 0.50 -4.48 6.52
N LYS A 104 0.99 -3.24 6.45
CA LYS A 104 1.01 -2.32 7.60
C LYS A 104 -0.40 -2.01 8.09
N LEU A 105 -1.36 -1.75 7.18
CA LEU A 105 -2.76 -1.57 7.55
C LEU A 105 -3.33 -2.82 8.21
N GLY A 106 -3.05 -4.01 7.65
CA GLY A 106 -3.44 -5.29 8.24
C GLY A 106 -2.93 -5.45 9.68
N THR A 107 -1.70 -5.00 9.95
CA THR A 107 -1.14 -4.99 11.32
C THR A 107 -1.96 -4.10 12.26
N VAL A 108 -2.29 -2.88 11.82
CA VAL A 108 -3.13 -1.95 12.60
C VAL A 108 -4.51 -2.55 12.85
N LEU A 109 -5.20 -3.06 11.82
CA LEU A 109 -6.54 -3.63 11.96
C LEU A 109 -6.57 -4.88 12.84
N ASN A 110 -5.58 -5.76 12.67
CA ASN A 110 -5.45 -6.95 13.50
C ASN A 110 -5.31 -6.60 14.99
N HIS A 111 -4.54 -5.56 15.28
CA HIS A 111 -4.32 -5.12 16.64
C HIS A 111 -5.54 -4.38 17.20
N PHE A 112 -6.04 -3.38 16.48
CA PHE A 112 -7.14 -2.52 16.93
C PHE A 112 -8.44 -3.29 17.16
N TYR A 113 -8.71 -4.34 16.37
CA TYR A 113 -9.90 -5.17 16.52
C TYR A 113 -9.64 -6.53 17.19
N ASP A 114 -8.47 -6.73 17.81
CA ASP A 114 -8.07 -7.97 18.48
C ASP A 114 -8.36 -9.25 17.66
N LEU A 115 -8.09 -9.21 16.36
CA LEU A 115 -8.48 -10.28 15.42
C LEU A 115 -7.68 -11.56 15.60
N LYS A 116 -6.56 -11.50 16.36
CA LYS A 116 -5.67 -12.64 16.67
C LYS A 116 -5.17 -13.37 15.44
N THR A 117 -5.04 -12.69 14.30
CA THR A 117 -4.58 -13.27 13.03
C THR A 117 -3.17 -13.85 13.15
N SER A 118 -2.31 -13.25 13.98
CA SER A 118 -0.97 -13.75 14.28
C SER A 118 -0.95 -15.14 14.92
N LYS A 119 -2.03 -15.56 15.61
CA LYS A 119 -2.15 -16.92 16.16
C LYS A 119 -2.35 -17.98 15.09
N LEU A 120 -2.88 -17.60 13.92
CA LEU A 120 -3.05 -18.48 12.77
C LEU A 120 -1.78 -18.54 11.93
N LYS A 121 -1.10 -17.41 11.76
CA LYS A 121 0.14 -17.31 11.00
C LYS A 121 1.00 -16.16 11.51
N THR A 122 2.25 -16.45 11.91
CA THR A 122 3.20 -15.45 12.42
C THR A 122 3.44 -14.30 11.42
N HIS A 123 3.48 -14.62 10.12
CA HIS A 123 3.54 -13.65 9.04
C HIS A 123 2.26 -13.70 8.21
N PHE A 124 1.37 -12.74 8.44
CA PHE A 124 0.09 -12.63 7.73
C PHE A 124 0.10 -11.43 6.78
N SER A 125 -0.71 -11.53 5.73
CA SER A 125 -0.95 -10.41 4.80
C SER A 125 -2.21 -9.65 5.19
N TYR A 126 -2.39 -8.45 4.65
CA TYR A 126 -3.67 -7.74 4.69
C TYR A 126 -4.87 -8.61 4.31
N PHE A 127 -4.75 -9.42 3.25
CA PHE A 127 -5.84 -10.27 2.78
C PHE A 127 -6.19 -11.39 3.77
N THR A 128 -5.22 -11.80 4.60
CA THR A 128 -5.47 -12.72 5.70
C THR A 128 -6.30 -12.07 6.80
N VAL A 129 -6.01 -10.79 7.11
CA VAL A 129 -6.78 -10.00 8.09
C VAL A 129 -8.19 -9.72 7.59
N LEU A 130 -8.35 -9.37 6.31
CA LEU A 130 -9.67 -9.15 5.70
C LEU A 130 -10.54 -10.43 5.78
N ARG A 131 -9.94 -11.59 5.48
CA ARG A 131 -10.64 -12.87 5.64
C ARG A 131 -11.01 -13.12 7.11
N GLN A 132 -10.12 -12.81 8.04
CA GLN A 132 -10.38 -12.98 9.47
C GLN A 132 -11.53 -12.08 9.96
N LEU A 133 -11.61 -10.83 9.49
CA LEU A 133 -12.73 -9.92 9.76
C LEU A 133 -14.07 -10.52 9.33
N GLN A 134 -14.12 -11.12 8.14
CA GLN A 134 -15.32 -11.80 7.64
C GLN A 134 -15.67 -13.04 8.47
N LEU A 135 -14.68 -13.88 8.80
CA LEU A 135 -14.89 -15.11 9.55
C LEU A 135 -15.39 -14.87 10.98
N LEU A 136 -14.83 -13.86 11.66
CA LEU A 136 -15.24 -13.52 13.02
C LEU A 136 -16.58 -12.78 13.08
N ASN A 137 -17.01 -12.17 11.97
CA ASN A 137 -18.27 -11.42 11.86
C ASN A 137 -18.45 -10.32 12.94
N VAL A 138 -17.34 -9.76 13.43
CA VAL A 138 -17.33 -8.74 14.50
C VAL A 138 -17.58 -7.32 13.95
N HIS A 139 -17.14 -7.05 12.72
CA HIS A 139 -17.30 -5.76 12.04
C HIS A 139 -17.80 -5.97 10.60
N PRO A 140 -19.02 -6.52 10.41
CA PRO A 140 -19.51 -6.92 9.08
C PRO A 140 -19.55 -5.75 8.08
N ALA A 141 -20.01 -4.58 8.51
CA ALA A 141 -20.06 -3.40 7.66
C ALA A 141 -18.68 -2.99 7.10
N LEU A 142 -17.64 -3.04 7.94
CA LEU A 142 -16.27 -2.77 7.49
C LEU A 142 -15.76 -3.88 6.59
N ALA A 143 -15.98 -5.14 6.96
CA ALA A 143 -15.53 -6.29 6.19
C ALA A 143 -16.10 -6.31 4.76
N ASP A 144 -17.40 -6.03 4.63
CA ASP A 144 -18.09 -5.98 3.34
C ASP A 144 -17.57 -4.81 2.48
N GLN A 145 -17.39 -3.63 3.07
CA GLN A 145 -16.88 -2.47 2.36
C GLN A 145 -15.45 -2.70 1.85
N LEU A 146 -14.56 -3.26 2.68
CA LEU A 146 -13.19 -3.58 2.28
C LEU A 146 -13.14 -4.67 1.19
N GLU A 147 -14.02 -5.66 1.25
CA GLU A 147 -14.13 -6.71 0.24
C GLU A 147 -14.62 -6.15 -1.11
N GLN A 148 -15.62 -5.27 -1.10
CA GLN A 148 -16.10 -4.59 -2.30
C GLN A 148 -15.00 -3.74 -2.95
N ILE A 149 -14.23 -2.99 -2.16
CA ILE A 149 -13.08 -2.24 -2.66
C ILE A 149 -12.07 -3.20 -3.29
N LYS A 150 -11.64 -4.25 -2.59
CA LYS A 150 -10.70 -5.25 -3.13
C LYS A 150 -11.16 -5.80 -4.47
N ASN A 151 -12.43 -6.19 -4.58
CA ASN A 151 -12.97 -6.83 -5.77
C ASN A 151 -13.07 -5.86 -6.96
N SER A 152 -13.32 -4.58 -6.72
CA SER A 152 -13.37 -3.54 -7.76
C SER A 152 -12.01 -3.27 -8.40
N TYR A 153 -10.91 -3.64 -7.74
CA TYR A 153 -9.53 -3.41 -8.17
C TYR A 153 -8.73 -4.71 -8.31
N ARG A 154 -9.41 -5.85 -8.51
CA ARG A 154 -8.77 -7.17 -8.51
C ARG A 154 -7.69 -7.30 -9.58
N ASP A 155 -8.00 -6.88 -10.80
CA ASP A 155 -7.15 -7.10 -11.96
C ASP A 155 -5.84 -6.27 -11.91
N PRO A 156 -5.86 -4.94 -11.66
CA PRO A 156 -4.61 -4.16 -11.54
C PRO A 156 -3.74 -4.67 -10.37
N LEU A 157 -4.36 -5.05 -9.25
CA LEU A 157 -3.65 -5.56 -8.09
C LEU A 157 -2.98 -6.92 -8.37
N GLU A 158 -3.64 -7.80 -9.12
CA GLU A 158 -3.09 -9.12 -9.49
C GLU A 158 -1.95 -8.97 -10.51
N ASN A 159 -2.04 -8.02 -11.45
CA ASN A 159 -0.96 -7.69 -12.36
C ASN A 159 0.30 -7.25 -11.61
N LEU A 160 0.15 -6.30 -10.67
CA LEU A 160 1.28 -5.85 -9.83
C LEU A 160 1.84 -6.97 -8.96
N ARG A 161 1.00 -7.88 -8.46
CA ARG A 161 1.45 -9.04 -7.67
C ARG A 161 2.33 -9.96 -8.50
N LYS A 162 1.90 -10.29 -9.72
CA LYS A 162 2.67 -11.11 -10.66
C LYS A 162 4.01 -10.47 -10.97
N ARG A 163 4.03 -9.17 -11.26
CA ARG A 163 5.26 -8.40 -11.51
C ARG A 163 6.22 -8.39 -10.33
N ARG A 164 5.71 -8.11 -9.13
CA ARG A 164 6.51 -8.17 -7.90
C ARG A 164 7.12 -9.56 -7.70
N ASN A 165 6.35 -10.63 -7.90
CA ASN A 165 6.86 -11.98 -7.76
C ASN A 165 7.93 -12.28 -8.82
N ALA A 166 7.70 -11.90 -10.08
CA ALA A 166 8.68 -12.06 -11.16
C ALA A 166 9.98 -11.27 -10.88
N GLU A 167 9.89 -10.04 -10.37
CA GLU A 167 11.04 -9.24 -9.97
C GLU A 167 11.83 -9.90 -8.83
N ILE A 168 11.14 -10.41 -7.81
CA ILE A 168 11.79 -11.17 -6.72
C ILE A 168 12.47 -12.42 -7.28
N HIS A 169 11.83 -13.12 -8.23
CA HIS A 169 12.45 -14.26 -8.89
C HIS A 169 13.71 -13.84 -9.67
N TYR A 170 13.62 -12.79 -10.48
CA TYR A 170 14.73 -12.25 -11.28
C TYR A 170 15.90 -11.80 -10.39
N MET A 171 15.67 -11.02 -9.34
CA MET A 171 16.72 -10.64 -8.38
C MET A 171 17.39 -11.84 -7.70
N ASN A 172 16.67 -12.95 -7.53
CA ASN A 172 17.22 -14.17 -6.93
C ASN A 172 17.91 -15.09 -7.95
N SER A 173 17.56 -15.01 -9.24
CA SER A 173 18.14 -15.81 -10.34
C SER A 173 19.13 -15.03 -11.23
N GLU A 174 19.32 -13.72 -10.99
CA GLU A 174 20.06 -12.76 -11.83
C GLU A 174 21.40 -13.31 -12.33
N MET A 175 22.18 -13.93 -11.44
CA MET A 175 23.52 -14.43 -11.80
C MET A 175 23.51 -15.70 -12.66
N GLN A 176 22.43 -16.49 -12.63
CA GLN A 176 22.27 -17.71 -13.44
C GLN A 176 21.55 -17.44 -14.77
N ASP A 177 20.61 -16.49 -14.80
CA ASP A 177 19.86 -16.12 -16.01
C ASP A 177 20.64 -15.19 -16.95
N ASP A 178 21.52 -14.31 -16.45
CA ASP A 178 22.37 -13.45 -17.28
C ASP A 178 23.31 -14.24 -18.20
N LEU A 179 23.75 -15.42 -17.76
CA LEU A 179 24.52 -16.37 -18.57
C LEU A 179 23.65 -17.06 -19.63
N TRP A 180 22.38 -17.35 -19.31
CA TRP A 180 21.46 -18.04 -20.21
C TRP A 180 20.87 -17.12 -21.29
N GLN A 181 20.49 -15.88 -20.96
CA GLN A 181 19.98 -14.89 -21.91
C GLN A 181 21.05 -14.44 -22.92
N ARG A 182 22.30 -14.26 -22.48
CA ARG A 182 23.43 -13.98 -23.40
C ARG A 182 23.70 -15.11 -24.38
N HIS A 183 23.33 -16.35 -24.05
CA HIS A 183 23.48 -17.50 -24.94
C HIS A 183 22.33 -17.68 -25.94
N GLN A 184 21.14 -17.11 -25.71
CA GLN A 184 19.98 -17.28 -26.60
C GLN A 184 19.58 -16.05 -27.43
N GLY A 185 19.98 -14.83 -27.04
CA GLY A 185 19.44 -13.58 -27.62
C GLY A 185 20.42 -12.72 -28.41
N LEU A 186 21.31 -13.28 -29.24
CA LEU A 186 22.33 -12.47 -29.91
C LEU A 186 21.80 -11.52 -31.01
N HIS A 187 20.54 -11.62 -31.45
CA HIS A 187 20.06 -10.93 -32.68
C HIS A 187 18.70 -10.21 -32.64
N ASP A 188 17.94 -10.23 -31.54
CA ASP A 188 16.63 -9.56 -31.49
C ASP A 188 16.64 -8.34 -30.56
N LYS A 189 16.16 -7.19 -31.07
CA LYS A 189 16.01 -5.95 -30.28
C LYS A 189 15.02 -6.18 -29.13
N ILE A 190 15.37 -5.74 -27.93
CA ILE A 190 14.47 -5.81 -26.77
C ILE A 190 13.36 -4.77 -26.93
N GLN A 191 12.14 -5.24 -27.22
CA GLN A 191 10.94 -4.41 -27.28
C GLN A 191 10.51 -3.97 -25.87
N LEU A 192 10.13 -2.72 -25.71
CA LEU A 192 9.57 -2.23 -24.45
C LEU A 192 8.17 -2.78 -24.22
N GLU A 193 7.91 -3.20 -22.98
CA GLU A 193 6.57 -3.51 -22.50
C GLU A 193 5.66 -2.26 -22.53
N ASP A 194 4.34 -2.46 -22.45
CA ASP A 194 3.37 -1.36 -22.39
C ASP A 194 3.45 -0.61 -21.05
N LEU A 195 4.37 0.37 -21.00
CA LEU A 195 4.65 1.16 -19.81
C LEU A 195 3.45 2.01 -19.36
N ASP A 196 2.52 2.34 -20.25
CA ASP A 196 1.32 3.10 -19.89
C ASP A 196 0.31 2.22 -19.16
N SER A 197 0.10 0.99 -19.64
CA SER A 197 -0.70 -0.01 -18.92
C SER A 197 -0.14 -0.27 -17.52
N HIS A 198 1.18 -0.30 -17.37
CA HIS A 198 1.82 -0.52 -16.07
C HIS A 198 1.56 0.62 -15.08
N LEU A 199 1.69 1.86 -15.56
CA LEU A 199 1.42 3.03 -14.73
C LEU A 199 -0.05 3.12 -14.34
N GLU A 200 -0.95 2.71 -15.22
CA GLU A 200 -2.37 2.67 -14.93
C GLU A 200 -2.71 1.62 -13.87
N ASP A 201 -2.12 0.42 -13.94
CA ASP A 201 -2.23 -0.58 -12.88
C ASP A 201 -1.72 -0.05 -11.51
N LEU A 202 -0.59 0.66 -11.51
CA LEU A 202 -0.04 1.28 -10.31
C LEU A 202 -0.93 2.40 -9.76
N LYS A 203 -1.48 3.25 -10.64
CA LYS A 203 -2.41 4.33 -10.29
C LYS A 203 -3.68 3.78 -9.65
N GLN A 204 -4.30 2.78 -10.27
CA GLN A 204 -5.50 2.14 -9.76
C GLN A 204 -5.24 1.46 -8.42
N SER A 205 -4.07 0.84 -8.24
CA SER A 205 -3.67 0.24 -6.96
C SER A 205 -3.37 1.27 -5.87
N LEU A 206 -2.86 2.46 -6.20
CA LEU A 206 -2.75 3.60 -5.29
C LEU A 206 -4.15 4.10 -4.88
N GLU A 207 -5.07 4.25 -5.83
CA GLU A 207 -6.44 4.67 -5.55
C GLU A 207 -7.16 3.67 -4.63
N MET A 208 -6.99 2.37 -4.91
CA MET A 208 -7.50 1.27 -4.07
C MET A 208 -6.97 1.38 -2.64
N ASN A 209 -5.66 1.62 -2.45
CA ASN A 209 -5.06 1.83 -1.14
C ASN A 209 -5.68 3.03 -0.42
N CYS A 210 -5.87 4.16 -1.12
CA CYS A 210 -6.53 5.33 -0.55
C CYS A 210 -7.96 5.00 -0.09
N LYS A 211 -8.78 4.36 -0.93
CA LYS A 211 -10.16 3.97 -0.59
C LYS A 211 -10.21 2.98 0.57
N THR A 212 -9.28 2.03 0.60
CA THR A 212 -9.15 1.06 1.69
C THR A 212 -8.81 1.75 3.01
N LEU A 213 -7.87 2.70 3.00
CA LEU A 213 -7.50 3.48 4.18
C LEU A 213 -8.64 4.39 4.64
N ILE A 214 -9.36 5.04 3.72
CA ILE A 214 -10.56 5.83 4.05
C ILE A 214 -11.59 4.94 4.76
N ALA A 215 -11.96 3.80 4.16
CA ALA A 215 -12.96 2.90 4.74
C ALA A 215 -12.54 2.41 6.13
N ALA A 216 -11.30 1.95 6.27
CA ALA A 216 -10.74 1.49 7.54
C ALA A 216 -10.74 2.59 8.61
N PHE A 217 -10.14 3.74 8.33
CA PHE A 217 -9.94 4.76 9.35
C PHE A 217 -11.19 5.59 9.63
N SER A 218 -12.08 5.81 8.66
CA SER A 218 -13.38 6.45 8.93
C SER A 218 -14.21 5.61 9.89
N TYR A 219 -14.31 4.29 9.64
CA TYR A 219 -14.98 3.37 10.53
C TYR A 219 -14.29 3.29 11.90
N SER A 220 -12.96 3.17 11.95
CA SER A 220 -12.18 3.17 13.21
C SER A 220 -12.35 4.45 14.02
N ASN A 221 -12.42 5.61 13.36
CA ASN A 221 -12.67 6.90 14.02
C ASN A 221 -14.04 6.90 14.72
N GLU A 222 -15.07 6.34 14.08
CA GLU A 222 -16.39 6.20 14.72
C GLU A 222 -16.37 5.24 15.90
N GLN A 223 -15.72 4.09 15.78
CA GLN A 223 -15.60 3.13 16.88
C GLN A 223 -14.85 3.73 18.07
N LEU A 224 -13.70 4.36 17.81
CA LEU A 224 -12.88 4.96 18.86
C LEU A 224 -13.63 6.09 19.59
N ARG A 225 -14.38 6.94 18.86
CA ARG A 225 -15.22 7.97 19.50
C ARG A 225 -16.30 7.35 20.39
N LYS A 226 -16.94 6.27 19.94
CA LYS A 226 -17.92 5.54 20.74
C LYS A 226 -17.29 4.97 22.01
N GLU A 227 -16.11 4.36 21.90
CA GLU A 227 -15.37 3.81 23.03
C GLU A 227 -14.99 4.87 24.04
N ILE A 228 -14.40 5.99 23.59
CA ILE A 228 -14.01 7.12 24.46
C ILE A 228 -15.24 7.74 25.15
N SER A 229 -16.41 7.77 24.48
CA SER A 229 -17.63 8.35 25.05
C SER A 229 -18.33 7.48 26.09
N LYS A 230 -17.98 6.19 26.22
CA LYS A 230 -18.59 5.31 27.22
C LYS A 230 -18.09 5.71 28.62
N PRO A 231 -18.98 5.87 29.62
CA PRO A 231 -18.53 6.08 30.99
C PRO A 231 -17.69 4.88 31.42
N LYS A 232 -16.42 5.11 31.77
CA LYS A 232 -15.56 4.08 32.35
C LYS A 232 -16.24 3.65 33.66
N SER A 233 -16.84 2.46 33.67
CA SER A 233 -17.39 1.89 34.90
C SER A 233 -16.27 1.82 35.91
N VAL A 234 -16.40 2.56 37.02
CA VAL A 234 -15.49 2.47 38.14
C VAL A 234 -15.49 1.01 38.59
N GLN A 235 -14.43 0.27 38.27
CA GLN A 235 -14.19 -1.02 38.88
C GLN A 235 -13.82 -0.74 40.33
N SER A 236 -14.80 -0.96 41.20
CA SER A 236 -14.67 -1.05 42.66
C SER A 236 -13.96 -2.33 43.05
#